data_AF-Q8CDZ6-F1
#
_entry.id   AF-Q8CDZ6-F1
#
_cell.length_a   1.000
_cell.length_b   1.000
_cell.length_c   1.000
_cell.angle_alpha   90.00
_cell.angle_beta   90.00
_cell.angle_gamma   90.00
#
_symmetry.space_group_name_H-M   'P 1'
#
loop_
_entity.id
_entity.type
_entity.pdbx_description
1 polymer ?
#
loop_
_entity_poly.entity_id
_entity_poly.type
_entity_poly.pdbx_seq_one_letter_code
_entity_poly.pdbx_strand_id
1 'polypeptide(L)'
;MAGAIIENMSTKKLCIVGGILLVFQIVAFLVGGLIAPAPTTAVPYTAIKCVDVRKNHHKTRWLAPWGPNKCDKIRDIEEAIPREIEANDIVFSVHIPLPSMEMSPWFQFMLFILQLDIAFKLNNQIRENAEISMDVSLGYRDDMFSEWTEMAHERVPRKLKCTFTSPKTPEHEGRYYNCDVLPFMEIGSVAHKYYLLNIRLPVNEKKKINVGIGEIKDIRLVGIHQNGGFTKVWFAMKTFLTPSIFIIMVWYWRRITMMSRPPVLLEKVIFALGISMTFINIPVEWFSIGFDWTWMLLFGDIRQGIFYAMLLSFWIIFCGEHMMDQHERNHIAGYWKQVGPIAVGSFCLFIFDMCERGVQLTNPFYSIWTTDVGTELAVSLLNSFKASFFSPYLPGPHDHFLWLC
;
A
#
# COMPACT_ATOMS: atom_id res chain seq x y z
N MET A 1 8.72 -8.73 50.71
CA MET A 1 7.74 -7.93 49.94
C MET A 1 8.00 -8.16 48.47
N ALA A 2 7.21 -9.02 47.83
CA ALA A 2 7.37 -9.39 46.42
C ALA A 2 6.51 -8.48 45.54
N GLY A 3 6.86 -7.20 45.48
CA GLY A 3 6.25 -6.25 44.53
C GLY A 3 6.87 -6.37 43.14
N ALA A 4 6.19 -5.81 42.12
CA ALA A 4 6.77 -5.70 40.79
C ALA A 4 8.04 -4.83 40.80
N ILE A 5 8.87 -4.90 39.75
CA ILE A 5 10.11 -4.08 39.68
C ILE A 5 9.79 -2.59 39.78
N ILE A 6 8.69 -2.16 39.15
CA ILE A 6 8.23 -0.78 39.17
C ILE A 6 7.84 -0.30 40.58
N GLU A 7 7.31 -1.18 41.42
CA GLU A 7 6.91 -0.86 42.80
C GLU A 7 8.11 -0.76 43.75
N ASN A 8 9.18 -1.51 43.47
CA ASN A 8 10.38 -1.55 44.30
C ASN A 8 11.48 -0.57 43.85
N MET A 9 11.27 0.15 42.74
CA MET A 9 12.24 1.09 42.19
C MET A 9 12.16 2.46 42.87
N SER A 10 13.28 2.95 43.41
CA SER A 10 13.41 4.34 43.87
C SER A 10 13.24 5.33 42.71
N THR A 11 12.71 6.52 42.98
CA THR A 11 12.56 7.62 41.99
C THR A 11 13.85 7.89 41.22
N LYS A 12 15.02 7.87 41.89
CA LYS A 12 16.33 8.05 41.24
C LYS A 12 16.59 7.02 40.14
N LYS A 13 16.32 5.74 40.41
CA LYS A 13 16.47 4.65 39.41
C LYS A 13 15.47 4.80 38.26
N LEU A 14 14.24 5.19 38.56
CA LEU A 14 13.22 5.44 37.53
C LEU A 14 13.63 6.58 36.60
N CYS A 15 14.11 7.71 37.15
CA CYS A 15 14.63 8.81 36.34
C CYS A 15 15.84 8.42 35.49
N ILE A 16 16.74 7.58 36.02
CA ILE A 16 17.89 7.07 35.24
C ILE A 16 17.42 6.21 34.05
N VAL A 17 16.51 5.26 34.28
CA VAL A 17 15.97 4.42 33.20
C VAL A 17 15.21 5.27 32.18
N GLY A 18 14.37 6.21 32.64
CA GLY A 18 13.67 7.14 31.76
C GLY A 18 14.63 8.01 30.94
N GLY A 19 15.71 8.50 31.53
CA GLY A 19 16.75 9.24 30.83
C GLY A 19 17.46 8.40 29.76
N ILE A 20 17.78 7.14 30.06
CA ILE A 20 18.35 6.20 29.09
C ILE A 20 17.39 5.98 27.91
N LEU A 21 16.11 5.70 28.18
CA LEU A 21 15.09 5.53 27.13
C LEU A 21 14.91 6.78 26.28
N LEU A 22 14.95 7.97 26.90
CA LEU A 22 14.89 9.25 26.20
C LEU A 22 16.11 9.42 25.27
N VAL A 23 17.31 9.05 25.72
CA VAL A 23 18.51 9.07 24.87
C VAL A 23 18.33 8.13 23.67
N PHE A 24 17.85 6.90 23.88
CA PHE A 24 17.56 5.97 22.78
C PHE A 24 16.52 6.53 21.81
N GLN A 25 15.48 7.19 22.31
CA GLN A 25 14.46 7.84 21.48
C GLN A 25 15.03 8.99 20.65
N ILE A 26 15.90 9.84 21.24
CA ILE A 26 16.60 10.90 20.50
C ILE A 26 17.48 10.29 19.41
N VAL A 27 18.23 9.23 19.71
CA VAL A 27 19.05 8.53 18.72
C VAL A 27 18.17 8.00 17.57
N ALA A 28 17.02 7.39 17.87
CA ALA A 28 16.10 6.93 16.83
C ALA A 28 15.60 8.07 15.94
N PHE A 29 15.28 9.24 16.51
CA PHE A 29 14.93 10.43 15.74
C PHE A 29 16.08 10.96 14.89
N LEU A 30 17.31 10.96 15.40
CA LEU A 30 18.49 11.40 14.65
C LEU A 30 18.80 10.44 13.49
N VAL A 31 18.64 9.12 13.69
CA VAL A 31 18.80 8.14 12.61
C VAL A 31 17.76 8.38 11.51
N GLY A 32 16.49 8.59 11.87
CA GLY A 32 15.44 8.87 10.90
C GLY A 32 15.60 10.22 10.19
N GLY A 33 16.01 11.26 10.90
CA GLY A 33 16.08 12.63 10.39
C GLY A 33 17.38 13.00 9.67
N LEU A 34 18.52 12.42 10.07
CA LEU A 34 19.84 12.77 9.53
C LEU A 34 20.47 11.70 8.65
N ILE A 35 20.04 10.43 8.76
CA ILE A 35 20.64 9.31 8.01
C ILE A 35 19.69 8.78 6.94
N ALA A 36 18.43 8.53 7.29
CA ALA A 36 17.46 8.00 6.35
C ALA A 36 17.01 9.08 5.35
N PRO A 37 17.04 8.81 4.03
CA PRO A 37 16.40 9.69 3.06
C PRO A 37 14.87 9.57 3.15
N ALA A 38 14.16 10.36 2.34
CA ALA A 38 12.70 10.30 2.25
C ALA A 38 12.21 8.85 2.03
N PRO A 39 11.14 8.39 2.72
CA PRO A 39 10.70 6.99 2.69
C PRO A 39 10.33 6.48 1.30
N THR A 40 9.69 7.33 0.49
CA THR A 40 9.24 7.00 -0.87
C THR A 40 9.76 8.03 -1.86
N THR A 41 9.89 7.61 -3.10
CA THR A 41 10.19 8.49 -4.24
C THR A 41 9.09 8.33 -5.26
N ALA A 42 8.56 9.45 -5.77
CA ALA A 42 7.55 9.49 -6.81
C ALA A 42 8.18 10.03 -8.10
N VAL A 43 8.19 9.21 -9.14
CA VAL A 43 8.79 9.54 -10.43
C VAL A 43 7.68 9.63 -11.49
N PRO A 44 7.50 10.78 -12.16
CA PRO A 44 6.54 10.91 -13.24
C PRO A 44 7.10 10.32 -14.54
N TYR A 45 6.24 9.60 -15.26
CA TYR A 45 6.48 9.02 -16.57
C TYR A 45 5.41 9.51 -17.54
N THR A 46 5.83 9.87 -18.75
CA THR A 46 4.91 10.13 -19.86
C THR A 46 5.01 8.98 -20.83
N ALA A 47 3.88 8.36 -21.15
CA ALA A 47 3.87 7.22 -22.05
C ALA A 47 4.17 7.68 -23.49
N ILE A 48 5.06 6.95 -24.17
CA ILE A 48 5.36 7.19 -25.58
C ILE A 48 4.35 6.45 -26.43
N LYS A 49 3.72 7.16 -27.36
CA LYS A 49 2.76 6.60 -28.32
C LYS A 49 3.52 5.86 -29.42
N CYS A 50 3.61 4.55 -29.29
CA CYS A 50 4.20 3.67 -30.28
C CYS A 50 3.14 3.20 -31.28
N VAL A 51 3.54 2.97 -32.54
CA VAL A 51 2.66 2.46 -33.60
C VAL A 51 2.96 0.98 -33.88
N ASP A 52 1.93 0.15 -33.86
CA ASP A 52 1.99 -1.27 -34.19
C ASP A 52 1.33 -1.56 -35.54
N VAL A 53 2.10 -1.46 -36.62
CA VAL A 53 1.60 -1.49 -38.02
C VAL A 53 1.23 -2.92 -38.51
N ARG A 54 1.35 -3.98 -37.68
CA ARG A 54 1.15 -5.37 -38.14
C ARG A 54 -0.13 -6.00 -37.58
N LYS A 55 -0.94 -6.56 -38.50
CA LYS A 55 -2.26 -7.22 -38.29
C LYS A 55 -2.33 -8.37 -37.27
N ASN A 56 -1.20 -8.87 -36.75
CA ASN A 56 -1.19 -9.98 -35.79
C ASN A 56 -1.10 -9.46 -34.36
N HIS A 57 -2.22 -8.94 -33.84
CA HIS A 57 -2.33 -8.50 -32.44
C HIS A 57 -2.22 -9.63 -31.39
N HIS A 58 -2.08 -10.89 -31.82
CA HIS A 58 -2.05 -12.07 -30.95
C HIS A 58 -0.67 -12.44 -30.39
N LYS A 59 0.43 -11.84 -30.87
CA LYS A 59 1.76 -11.99 -30.23
C LYS A 59 2.12 -10.68 -29.56
N THR A 60 2.36 -10.72 -28.25
CA THR A 60 2.81 -9.58 -27.46
C THR A 60 4.18 -9.13 -27.97
N ARG A 61 4.19 -8.07 -28.80
CA ARG A 61 5.44 -7.43 -29.20
C ARG A 61 5.78 -6.37 -28.16
N TRP A 62 6.96 -6.52 -27.58
CA TRP A 62 7.50 -5.54 -26.64
C TRP A 62 7.99 -4.30 -27.38
N LEU A 63 7.16 -3.26 -27.40
CA LEU A 63 7.50 -1.97 -27.97
C LEU A 63 8.25 -1.14 -26.94
N ALA A 64 9.55 -0.91 -27.14
CA ALA A 64 10.34 -0.09 -26.24
C ALA A 64 10.25 1.39 -26.62
N PRO A 65 10.08 2.31 -25.65
CA PRO A 65 9.93 3.74 -25.92
C PRO A 65 11.25 4.39 -26.37
N TRP A 66 12.38 3.82 -25.95
CA TRP A 66 13.74 4.27 -26.26
C TRP A 66 14.70 3.08 -26.33
N GLY A 67 15.94 3.33 -26.75
CA GLY A 67 16.98 2.31 -26.90
C GLY A 67 17.22 1.87 -28.34
N PRO A 68 18.00 0.78 -28.56
CA PRO A 68 18.35 0.32 -29.90
C PRO A 68 17.13 -0.18 -30.69
N ASN A 69 16.20 -0.84 -30.00
CA ASN A 69 14.96 -1.36 -30.57
C ASN A 69 13.77 -0.44 -30.26
N LYS A 70 13.97 0.88 -30.40
CA LYS A 70 12.90 1.87 -30.17
C LYS A 70 11.74 1.66 -31.14
N CYS A 71 10.53 1.87 -30.66
CA CYS A 71 9.33 1.85 -31.48
C CYS A 71 9.27 3.04 -32.44
N ASP A 72 8.50 2.89 -33.51
CA ASP A 72 8.05 4.03 -34.31
C ASP A 72 7.03 4.83 -33.49
N LYS A 73 7.28 6.12 -33.33
CA LYS A 73 6.57 6.97 -32.36
C LYS A 73 5.90 8.15 -33.03
N ILE A 74 4.72 8.51 -32.52
CA ILE A 74 4.00 9.74 -32.86
C ILE A 74 4.05 10.70 -31.67
N ARG A 75 4.12 12.01 -31.94
CA ARG A 75 4.14 13.03 -30.88
C ARG A 75 2.72 13.37 -30.43
N ASP A 76 1.87 13.70 -31.39
CA ASP A 76 0.44 13.97 -31.16
C ASP A 76 -0.43 12.90 -31.83
N ILE A 77 -1.65 12.74 -31.31
CA ILE A 77 -2.67 11.88 -31.91
C ILE A 77 -3.10 12.45 -33.27
N GLU A 78 -2.96 13.76 -33.50
CA GLU A 78 -3.24 14.39 -34.80
C GLU A 78 -2.30 13.91 -35.91
N GLU A 79 -1.07 13.46 -35.58
CA GLU A 79 -0.14 12.85 -36.54
C GLU A 79 -0.60 11.44 -36.98
N ALA A 80 -1.54 10.81 -36.27
CA ALA A 80 -2.08 9.50 -36.61
C ALA A 80 -3.05 9.56 -37.81
N ILE A 81 -3.78 10.67 -37.97
CA ILE A 81 -4.77 10.89 -39.02
C ILE A 81 -4.15 10.83 -40.43
N PRO A 82 -3.10 11.62 -40.77
CA PRO A 82 -2.50 11.56 -42.11
C PRO A 82 -1.77 10.23 -42.38
N ARG A 83 -1.47 9.46 -41.32
CA ARG A 83 -0.80 8.16 -41.41
C ARG A 83 -1.78 6.97 -41.45
N GLU A 84 -3.08 7.23 -41.43
CA GLU A 84 -4.14 6.22 -41.41
C GLU A 84 -3.97 5.17 -40.28
N ILE A 85 -3.48 5.61 -39.11
CA ILE A 85 -3.26 4.73 -37.96
C ILE A 85 -4.57 4.58 -37.18
N GLU A 86 -5.02 3.34 -36.99
CA GLU A 86 -6.20 3.03 -36.19
C GLU A 86 -5.93 3.21 -34.69
N ALA A 87 -6.99 3.46 -33.90
CA ALA A 87 -6.86 3.59 -32.44
C ALA A 87 -6.29 2.32 -31.77
N ASN A 88 -6.56 1.15 -32.35
CA ASN A 88 -6.07 -0.15 -31.83
C ASN A 88 -4.55 -0.35 -32.06
N ASP A 89 -3.97 0.36 -33.02
CA ASP A 89 -2.57 0.25 -33.40
C ASP A 89 -1.67 1.14 -32.54
N ILE A 90 -2.25 2.03 -31.73
CA ILE A 90 -1.52 2.89 -30.81
C ILE A 90 -1.28 2.13 -29.49
N VAL A 91 -0.02 2.04 -29.10
CA VAL A 91 0.41 1.44 -27.84
C VAL A 91 1.18 2.49 -27.04
N PHE A 92 0.67 2.81 -25.86
CA PHE A 92 1.32 3.68 -24.90
C PHE A 92 2.37 2.89 -24.13
N SER A 93 3.63 3.13 -24.42
CA SER A 93 4.77 2.40 -23.88
C SER A 93 5.53 3.22 -22.85
N VAL A 94 5.80 2.60 -21.69
CA VAL A 94 6.55 3.19 -20.59
C VAL A 94 7.63 2.21 -20.15
N HIS A 95 8.88 2.67 -20.15
CA HIS A 95 10.01 1.90 -19.65
C HIS A 95 10.36 2.38 -18.25
N ILE A 96 10.47 1.43 -17.34
CA ILE A 96 10.75 1.63 -15.93
C ILE A 96 12.06 0.89 -15.63
N PRO A 97 13.08 1.54 -15.07
CA PRO A 97 13.14 2.96 -14.73
C PRO A 97 13.42 3.84 -15.96
N LEU A 98 13.57 5.14 -15.73
CA LEU A 98 14.03 6.14 -16.70
C LEU A 98 15.38 5.75 -17.34
N PRO A 99 15.73 6.34 -18.51
CA PRO A 99 16.99 6.04 -19.19
C PRO A 99 18.20 6.20 -18.27
N SER A 100 19.20 5.31 -18.41
CA SER A 100 20.44 5.27 -17.60
C SER A 100 20.29 4.94 -16.11
N MET A 101 19.10 4.53 -15.66
CA MET A 101 18.86 4.04 -14.29
C MET A 101 18.54 2.54 -14.30
N GLU A 102 18.66 1.89 -13.14
CA GLU A 102 18.21 0.51 -12.93
C GLU A 102 17.38 0.42 -11.63
N MET A 103 16.36 -0.44 -11.63
CA MET A 103 15.64 -0.78 -10.41
C MET A 103 16.47 -1.72 -9.54
N SER A 104 16.17 -1.74 -8.24
CA SER A 104 16.84 -2.63 -7.30
C SER A 104 15.86 -3.24 -6.29
N PRO A 105 16.14 -4.45 -5.77
CA PRO A 105 15.33 -5.07 -4.72
C PRO A 105 15.18 -4.26 -3.43
N TRP A 106 16.05 -3.25 -3.23
CA TRP A 106 15.95 -2.33 -2.10
C TRP A 106 14.70 -1.44 -2.14
N PHE A 107 14.06 -1.32 -3.29
CA PHE A 107 12.84 -0.53 -3.42
C PHE A 107 11.59 -1.23 -2.88
N GLN A 108 11.68 -2.54 -2.57
CA GLN A 108 10.68 -3.41 -1.95
C GLN A 108 9.33 -3.52 -2.67
N PHE A 109 8.68 -2.41 -3.01
CA PHE A 109 7.44 -2.38 -3.75
C PHE A 109 7.50 -1.33 -4.85
N MET A 110 6.61 -1.46 -5.81
CA MET A 110 6.41 -0.47 -6.86
C MET A 110 4.93 -0.30 -7.14
N LEU A 111 4.45 0.91 -6.94
CA LEU A 111 3.06 1.32 -7.13
C LEU A 111 2.99 2.30 -8.29
N PHE A 112 2.02 2.12 -9.18
CA PHE A 112 1.73 3.03 -10.27
C PHE A 112 0.32 3.58 -10.15
N ILE A 113 0.23 4.90 -10.32
CA ILE A 113 -1.02 5.61 -10.52
C ILE A 113 -1.05 6.21 -11.92
N LEU A 114 -2.21 6.17 -12.55
CA LEU A 114 -2.45 6.66 -13.90
C LEU A 114 -3.13 8.03 -13.84
N GLN A 115 -2.65 8.95 -14.68
CA GLN A 115 -3.22 10.27 -14.90
C GLN A 115 -3.47 10.42 -16.41
N LEU A 116 -4.73 10.63 -16.78
CA LEU A 116 -5.15 10.74 -18.18
C LEU A 116 -5.32 12.22 -18.55
N ASP A 117 -4.63 12.66 -19.59
CA ASP A 117 -4.83 13.99 -20.16
C ASP A 117 -5.90 13.89 -21.25
N ILE A 118 -7.14 14.24 -20.90
CA ILE A 118 -8.30 14.18 -21.80
C ILE A 118 -8.69 15.60 -22.24
N ALA A 119 -8.62 15.88 -23.53
CA ALA A 119 -9.02 17.15 -24.10
C ALA A 119 -10.54 17.23 -24.30
N PHE A 120 -11.12 18.40 -24.03
CA PHE A 120 -12.53 18.70 -24.28
C PHE A 120 -12.78 19.01 -25.76
N LYS A 121 -13.72 18.29 -26.37
CA LYS A 121 -14.31 18.60 -27.68
C LYS A 121 -15.84 18.55 -27.57
N LEU A 122 -16.52 19.47 -28.25
CA LEU A 122 -17.99 19.52 -28.26
C LEU A 122 -18.60 18.23 -28.84
N ASN A 123 -17.97 17.69 -29.89
CA ASN A 123 -18.43 16.49 -30.60
C ASN A 123 -18.13 15.18 -29.86
N ASN A 124 -17.12 15.15 -28.98
CA ASN A 124 -16.67 13.94 -28.28
C ASN A 124 -16.47 14.23 -26.79
N GLN A 125 -17.58 14.34 -26.08
CA GLN A 125 -17.59 14.52 -24.63
C GLN A 125 -17.50 13.18 -23.90
N ILE A 126 -16.96 13.22 -22.69
CA ILE A 126 -17.00 12.08 -21.77
C ILE A 126 -18.45 11.79 -21.39
N ARG A 127 -18.91 10.55 -21.59
CA ARG A 127 -20.25 10.10 -21.18
C ARG A 127 -20.36 9.98 -19.66
N GLU A 128 -21.59 10.07 -19.13
CA GLU A 128 -21.85 9.73 -17.74
C GLU A 128 -21.48 8.26 -17.48
N ASN A 129 -20.76 8.01 -16.38
CA ASN A 129 -20.20 6.70 -16.03
C ASN A 129 -19.31 6.08 -17.11
N ALA A 130 -18.52 6.90 -17.81
CA ALA A 130 -17.55 6.41 -18.78
C ALA A 130 -16.52 5.47 -18.12
N GLU A 131 -16.24 4.36 -18.79
CA GLU A 131 -15.27 3.37 -18.37
C GLU A 131 -14.20 3.22 -19.45
N ILE A 132 -12.94 3.33 -19.04
CA ILE A 132 -11.79 3.08 -19.90
C ILE A 132 -11.31 1.65 -19.65
N SER A 133 -11.19 0.87 -20.73
CA SER A 133 -10.70 -0.51 -20.70
C SER A 133 -9.32 -0.55 -21.36
N MET A 134 -8.30 -0.77 -20.55
CA MET A 134 -6.90 -0.81 -20.98
C MET A 134 -6.46 -2.27 -21.17
N ASP A 135 -5.89 -2.61 -22.31
CA ASP A 135 -5.22 -3.90 -22.52
C ASP A 135 -3.75 -3.72 -22.17
N VAL A 136 -3.33 -4.26 -21.01
CA VAL A 136 -2.05 -3.93 -20.38
C VAL A 136 -1.15 -5.14 -20.34
N SER A 137 0.06 -5.00 -20.86
CA SER A 137 1.12 -6.01 -20.76
C SER A 137 2.30 -5.44 -19.98
N LEU A 138 2.68 -6.12 -18.91
CA LEU A 138 3.87 -5.84 -18.10
C LEU A 138 4.91 -6.93 -18.36
N GLY A 139 6.10 -6.53 -18.76
CA GLY A 139 7.24 -7.41 -18.95
C GLY A 139 8.43 -6.96 -18.12
N TYR A 140 9.34 -7.88 -17.85
CA TYR A 140 10.58 -7.62 -17.11
C TYR A 140 11.80 -8.17 -17.84
N ARG A 141 12.97 -7.65 -17.49
CA ARG A 141 14.28 -8.18 -17.86
C ARG A 141 15.36 -7.64 -16.93
N ASP A 142 16.49 -8.35 -16.87
CA ASP A 142 17.65 -7.94 -16.08
C ASP A 142 18.84 -7.45 -16.93
N ASP A 143 18.92 -7.90 -18.18
CA ASP A 143 19.90 -7.41 -19.15
C ASP A 143 19.24 -6.54 -20.22
N MET A 144 19.91 -5.47 -20.64
CA MET A 144 19.42 -4.53 -21.64
C MET A 144 19.31 -5.14 -23.04
N PHE A 145 20.02 -6.24 -23.31
CA PHE A 145 20.02 -6.92 -24.60
C PHE A 145 19.18 -8.21 -24.61
N SER A 146 18.68 -8.67 -23.47
CA SER A 146 17.83 -9.85 -23.41
C SER A 146 16.43 -9.55 -23.93
N GLU A 147 15.73 -10.61 -24.33
CA GLU A 147 14.30 -10.53 -24.59
C GLU A 147 13.53 -10.21 -23.30
N TRP A 148 12.35 -9.63 -23.47
CA TRP A 148 11.44 -9.32 -22.37
C TRP A 148 10.60 -10.55 -22.04
N THR A 149 10.49 -10.85 -20.76
CA THR A 149 9.62 -11.92 -20.25
C THR A 149 8.31 -11.32 -19.76
N GLU A 150 7.19 -11.91 -20.14
CA GLU A 150 5.87 -11.47 -19.69
C GLU A 150 5.67 -11.78 -18.19
N MET A 151 5.23 -10.78 -17.45
CA MET A 151 4.95 -10.87 -16.02
C MET A 151 3.45 -10.94 -15.76
N ALA A 152 2.68 -10.09 -16.43
CA ALA A 152 1.23 -10.09 -16.40
C ALA A 152 0.68 -9.45 -17.68
N HIS A 153 -0.40 -10.03 -18.21
CA HIS A 153 -1.17 -9.46 -19.30
C HIS A 153 -2.65 -9.57 -18.95
N GLU A 154 -3.29 -8.42 -18.73
CA GLU A 154 -4.70 -8.38 -18.36
C GLU A 154 -5.40 -7.15 -18.94
N ARG A 155 -6.73 -7.27 -19.06
CA ARG A 155 -7.58 -6.13 -19.41
C ARG A 155 -8.03 -5.43 -18.13
N VAL A 156 -7.64 -4.17 -17.99
CA VAL A 156 -7.80 -3.33 -16.81
C VAL A 156 -8.90 -2.30 -17.04
N PRO A 157 -10.15 -2.55 -16.59
CA PRO A 157 -11.21 -1.55 -16.60
C PRO A 157 -10.99 -0.51 -15.50
N ARG A 158 -11.27 0.77 -15.78
CA ARG A 158 -11.30 1.86 -14.80
C ARG A 158 -12.43 2.83 -15.10
N LYS A 159 -13.13 3.28 -14.06
CA LYS A 159 -14.17 4.31 -14.18
C LYS A 159 -13.53 5.69 -14.25
N LEU A 160 -13.93 6.49 -15.24
CA LEU A 160 -13.46 7.86 -15.42
C LEU A 160 -14.32 8.82 -14.60
N LYS A 161 -13.74 9.41 -13.55
CA LYS A 161 -14.34 10.50 -12.78
C LYS A 161 -13.68 11.80 -13.19
N CYS A 162 -14.28 12.47 -14.17
CA CYS A 162 -13.74 13.67 -14.77
C CYS A 162 -14.74 14.81 -14.72
N THR A 163 -14.28 16.00 -14.35
CA THR A 163 -15.08 17.22 -14.31
C THR A 163 -14.49 18.26 -15.25
N PHE A 164 -15.36 18.98 -15.97
CA PHE A 164 -14.95 20.10 -16.79
C PHE A 164 -15.43 21.38 -16.12
N THR A 165 -14.50 22.14 -15.55
CA THR A 165 -14.81 23.36 -14.77
C THR A 165 -15.08 24.58 -15.65
N SER A 166 -14.59 24.56 -16.90
CA SER A 166 -14.81 25.65 -17.85
C SER A 166 -16.20 25.55 -18.53
N PRO A 167 -16.76 26.67 -19.01
CA PRO A 167 -17.97 26.64 -19.83
C PRO A 167 -17.77 25.76 -21.07
N LYS A 168 -18.79 24.98 -21.44
CA LYS A 168 -18.78 24.12 -22.64
C LYS A 168 -19.03 24.93 -23.91
N THR A 169 -18.17 25.91 -24.18
CA THR A 169 -18.20 26.77 -25.36
C THR A 169 -17.08 26.39 -26.34
N PRO A 170 -17.21 26.69 -27.65
CA PRO A 170 -16.16 26.41 -28.63
C PRO A 170 -14.82 27.09 -28.31
N GLU A 171 -14.84 28.22 -27.60
CA GLU A 171 -13.63 28.93 -27.14
C GLU A 171 -12.78 28.14 -26.14
N HIS A 172 -13.37 27.14 -25.48
CA HIS A 172 -12.72 26.30 -24.49
C HIS A 172 -12.43 24.87 -25.00
N GLU A 173 -12.63 24.60 -26.29
CA GLU A 173 -12.16 23.36 -26.89
C GLU A 173 -10.64 23.21 -26.78
N GLY A 174 -10.19 21.97 -26.59
CA GLY A 174 -8.78 21.65 -26.38
C GLY A 174 -8.30 21.79 -24.93
N ARG A 175 -9.07 22.42 -24.03
CA ARG A 175 -8.75 22.41 -22.59
C ARG A 175 -8.91 21.02 -22.00
N TYR A 176 -8.09 20.70 -21.00
CA TYR A 176 -8.14 19.39 -20.35
C TYR A 176 -9.27 19.29 -19.33
N TYR A 177 -9.86 18.11 -19.24
CA TYR A 177 -10.70 17.71 -18.12
C TYR A 177 -9.87 17.61 -16.83
N ASN A 178 -10.48 17.95 -15.70
CA ASN A 178 -9.91 17.66 -14.39
C ASN A 178 -10.41 16.29 -13.93
N CYS A 179 -9.57 15.27 -14.10
CA CYS A 179 -9.87 13.89 -13.77
C CYS A 179 -9.20 13.46 -12.47
N ASP A 180 -9.90 12.62 -11.70
CA ASP A 180 -9.30 11.94 -10.56
C ASP A 180 -8.20 10.98 -11.02
N VAL A 181 -7.20 10.81 -10.16
CA VAL A 181 -6.11 9.85 -10.37
C VAL A 181 -6.64 8.43 -10.26
N LEU A 182 -6.23 7.55 -11.18
CA LEU A 182 -6.68 6.16 -11.21
C LEU A 182 -5.60 5.23 -10.62
N PRO A 183 -5.93 4.37 -9.64
CA PRO A 183 -4.99 3.34 -9.18
C PRO A 183 -4.74 2.35 -10.33
N PHE A 184 -3.47 2.10 -10.66
CA PHE A 184 -3.13 1.32 -11.85
C PHE A 184 -2.58 -0.06 -11.51
N MET A 185 -1.43 -0.14 -10.83
CA MET A 185 -0.85 -1.41 -10.39
C MET A 185 -0.08 -1.24 -9.08
N GLU A 186 0.03 -2.32 -8.32
CA GLU A 186 0.95 -2.44 -7.17
C GLU A 186 1.64 -3.80 -7.23
N ILE A 187 2.97 -3.82 -7.27
CA ILE A 187 3.76 -5.04 -7.14
C ILE A 187 4.50 -5.03 -5.81
N GLY A 188 4.41 -6.15 -5.08
CA GLY A 188 4.94 -6.28 -3.71
C GLY A 188 6.43 -6.63 -3.63
N SER A 189 7.12 -6.71 -4.76
CA SER A 189 8.54 -7.00 -4.88
C SER A 189 9.11 -6.35 -6.14
N VAL A 190 10.35 -5.85 -6.05
CA VAL A 190 11.10 -5.29 -7.19
C VAL A 190 12.28 -6.20 -7.48
N ALA A 191 12.00 -7.37 -8.06
CA ALA A 191 13.01 -8.39 -8.29
C ALA A 191 13.95 -8.10 -9.46
N HIS A 192 13.46 -7.40 -10.49
CA HIS A 192 14.18 -7.19 -11.74
C HIS A 192 14.65 -5.75 -11.91
N LYS A 193 15.65 -5.58 -12.77
CA LYS A 193 16.26 -4.26 -13.02
C LYS A 193 15.44 -3.38 -13.94
N TYR A 194 14.76 -3.98 -14.92
CA TYR A 194 14.02 -3.26 -15.95
C TYR A 194 12.63 -3.86 -16.14
N TYR A 195 11.65 -2.98 -16.29
CA TYR A 195 10.26 -3.29 -16.53
C TYR A 195 9.77 -2.48 -17.74
N LEU A 196 8.94 -3.11 -18.57
CA LEU A 196 8.29 -2.47 -19.71
C LEU A 196 6.79 -2.64 -19.57
N LEU A 197 6.10 -1.51 -19.65
CA LEU A 197 4.67 -1.44 -19.56
C LEU A 197 4.11 -0.94 -20.89
N ASN A 198 3.32 -1.79 -21.54
CA ASN A 198 2.60 -1.46 -22.75
C ASN A 198 1.11 -1.40 -22.45
N ILE A 199 0.48 -0.27 -22.77
CA ILE A 199 -0.95 -0.03 -22.57
C ILE A 199 -1.57 0.21 -23.94
N ARG A 200 -2.53 -0.63 -24.32
CA ARG A 200 -3.35 -0.45 -25.53
C ARG A 200 -4.78 -0.07 -25.12
N LEU A 201 -5.41 0.78 -25.91
CA LEU A 201 -6.81 1.19 -25.71
C LEU A 201 -7.69 0.63 -26.84
N PRO A 202 -8.10 -0.64 -26.76
CA PRO A 202 -8.88 -1.24 -27.84
C PRO A 202 -10.27 -0.60 -27.95
N VAL A 203 -10.65 -0.17 -29.14
CA VAL A 203 -11.96 0.42 -29.42
C VAL A 203 -12.87 -0.61 -30.08
N ASN A 204 -14.09 -0.77 -29.54
CA ASN A 204 -15.09 -1.64 -30.16
C ASN A 204 -16.49 -1.06 -29.98
N GLU A 205 -17.05 -0.52 -31.06
CA GLU A 205 -18.38 0.08 -31.05
C GLU A 205 -19.50 -0.91 -30.74
N LYS A 206 -19.42 -2.15 -31.26
CA LYS A 206 -20.43 -3.19 -31.06
C LYS A 206 -20.56 -3.58 -29.59
N LYS A 207 -19.41 -3.68 -28.90
CA LYS A 207 -19.34 -4.01 -27.47
C LYS A 207 -19.32 -2.79 -26.56
N LYS A 208 -19.43 -1.56 -27.11
CA LYS A 208 -19.30 -0.28 -26.41
C LYS A 208 -18.02 -0.16 -25.56
N ILE A 209 -16.92 -0.74 -26.01
CA ILE A 209 -15.62 -0.67 -25.31
C ILE A 209 -14.89 0.60 -25.76
N ASN A 210 -14.46 1.42 -24.80
CA ASN A 210 -13.75 2.69 -25.04
C ASN A 210 -14.50 3.68 -25.95
N VAL A 211 -15.84 3.68 -25.89
CA VAL A 211 -16.69 4.60 -26.67
C VAL A 211 -17.16 5.76 -25.79
N GLY A 212 -16.87 6.99 -26.21
CA GLY A 212 -17.30 8.20 -25.48
C GLY A 212 -16.49 8.45 -24.20
N ILE A 213 -15.21 8.09 -24.21
CA ILE A 213 -14.24 8.35 -23.13
C ILE A 213 -13.52 9.70 -23.28
N GLY A 214 -13.99 10.56 -24.20
CA GLY A 214 -13.35 11.82 -24.56
C GLY A 214 -12.19 11.65 -25.55
N GLU A 215 -11.43 12.72 -25.79
CA GLU A 215 -10.21 12.68 -26.61
C GLU A 215 -8.98 12.61 -25.71
N ILE A 216 -8.40 11.40 -25.58
CA ILE A 216 -7.18 11.19 -24.81
C ILE A 216 -6.00 11.73 -25.62
N LYS A 217 -5.29 12.72 -25.07
CA LYS A 217 -4.07 13.25 -25.66
C LYS A 217 -2.85 12.47 -25.17
N ASP A 218 -2.68 12.33 -23.86
CA ASP A 218 -1.54 11.65 -23.25
C ASP A 218 -1.94 10.80 -22.05
N ILE A 219 -1.11 9.80 -21.75
CA ILE A 219 -1.20 8.98 -20.55
C ILE A 219 0.06 9.22 -19.73
N ARG A 220 -0.13 9.71 -18.50
CA ARG A 220 0.93 9.88 -17.51
C ARG A 220 0.81 8.82 -16.44
N LEU A 221 1.96 8.39 -15.94
CA LEU A 221 2.06 7.42 -14.85
C LEU A 221 2.97 8.03 -13.79
N VAL A 222 2.66 7.82 -12.51
CA VAL A 222 3.60 8.13 -11.42
C VAL A 222 3.98 6.82 -10.77
N GLY A 223 5.26 6.47 -10.90
CA GLY A 223 5.85 5.32 -10.22
C GLY A 223 6.32 5.72 -8.83
N ILE A 224 5.72 5.11 -7.82
CA ILE A 224 6.05 5.30 -6.41
C ILE A 224 6.71 4.03 -5.92
N HIS A 225 7.92 4.15 -5.40
CA HIS A 225 8.64 3.03 -4.81
C HIS A 225 9.31 3.46 -3.50
N GLN A 226 9.61 2.50 -2.64
CA GLN A 226 10.37 2.80 -1.43
C GLN A 226 11.78 3.25 -1.82
N ASN A 227 12.33 4.20 -1.08
CA ASN A 227 13.70 4.61 -1.31
C ASN A 227 14.67 3.56 -0.75
N GLY A 228 15.59 3.07 -1.59
CA GLY A 228 16.52 2.01 -1.19
C GLY A 228 17.43 2.40 -0.02
N GLY A 229 17.76 3.68 0.12
CA GLY A 229 18.49 4.19 1.29
C GLY A 229 17.67 4.11 2.58
N PHE A 230 16.38 4.45 2.50
CA PHE A 230 15.46 4.34 3.64
C PHE A 230 15.29 2.87 4.04
N THR A 231 15.10 1.96 3.07
CA THR A 231 15.00 0.51 3.31
C THR A 231 16.21 -0.04 4.06
N LYS A 232 17.43 0.37 3.69
CA LYS A 232 18.66 -0.05 4.38
C LYS A 232 18.68 0.36 5.86
N VAL A 233 18.35 1.63 6.14
CA VAL A 233 18.29 2.13 7.51
C VAL A 233 17.19 1.43 8.30
N TRP A 234 16.04 1.21 7.68
CA TRP A 234 14.91 0.49 8.27
C TRP A 234 15.27 -0.94 8.64
N PHE A 235 15.93 -1.68 7.74
CA PHE A 235 16.38 -3.05 8.00
C PHE A 235 17.43 -3.11 9.10
N ALA A 236 18.39 -2.18 9.10
CA ALA A 236 19.40 -2.08 10.15
C ALA A 236 18.75 -1.83 11.53
N MET A 237 17.77 -0.91 11.60
CA MET A 237 17.04 -0.62 12.82
C MET A 237 16.26 -1.83 13.32
N LYS A 238 15.52 -2.53 12.45
CA LYS A 238 14.85 -3.78 12.81
C LYS A 238 15.82 -4.81 13.36
N THR A 239 16.91 -5.08 12.63
CA THR A 239 17.93 -6.07 12.99
C THR A 239 18.59 -5.76 14.34
N PHE A 240 18.78 -4.48 14.68
CA PHE A 240 19.32 -4.06 15.97
C PHE A 240 18.29 -4.20 17.11
N LEU A 241 17.01 -3.91 16.84
CA LEU A 241 15.94 -3.96 17.84
C LEU A 241 15.46 -5.39 18.13
N THR A 242 15.44 -6.30 17.14
CA THR A 242 14.97 -7.68 17.35
C THR A 242 15.65 -8.39 18.54
N PRO A 243 17.00 -8.47 18.63
CA PRO A 243 17.65 -9.22 19.70
C PRO A 243 17.41 -8.57 21.07
N SER A 244 17.39 -7.24 21.16
CA SER A 244 17.18 -6.55 22.44
C SER A 244 15.76 -6.78 22.98
N ILE A 245 14.74 -6.66 22.13
CA ILE A 245 13.34 -6.96 22.49
C ILE A 245 13.15 -8.44 22.81
N PHE A 246 13.77 -9.34 22.05
CA PHE A 246 13.69 -10.78 22.30
C PHE A 246 14.32 -11.17 23.65
N ILE A 247 15.51 -10.64 23.97
CA ILE A 247 16.20 -10.93 25.25
C ILE A 247 15.36 -10.44 26.43
N ILE A 248 14.82 -9.21 26.38
CA ILE A 248 14.01 -8.69 27.49
C ILE A 248 12.69 -9.46 27.64
N MET A 249 12.08 -9.90 26.53
CA MET A 249 10.87 -10.73 26.55
C MET A 249 11.12 -12.09 27.20
N VAL A 250 12.20 -12.79 26.81
CA VAL A 250 12.59 -14.08 27.39
C VAL A 250 12.91 -13.92 28.88
N TRP A 251 13.65 -12.87 29.24
CA TRP A 251 13.96 -12.57 30.64
C TRP A 251 12.70 -12.29 31.45
N TYR A 252 11.77 -11.49 30.91
CA TYR A 252 10.51 -11.13 31.57
C TYR A 252 9.67 -12.37 31.87
N TRP A 253 9.47 -13.25 30.87
CA TRP A 253 8.70 -14.48 31.05
C TRP A 253 9.38 -15.44 32.03
N ARG A 254 10.70 -15.60 31.92
CA ARG A 254 11.49 -16.43 32.84
C ARG A 254 11.37 -15.94 34.29
N ARG A 255 11.31 -14.62 34.52
CA ARG A 255 11.13 -14.06 35.87
C ARG A 255 9.73 -14.35 36.43
N ILE A 256 8.71 -14.30 35.58
CA ILE A 256 7.33 -14.61 35.98
C ILE A 256 7.18 -16.08 36.39
N THR A 257 7.74 -17.00 35.60
CA THR A 257 7.63 -18.45 35.88
C THR A 257 8.43 -18.92 37.08
N MET A 258 9.39 -18.13 37.58
CA MET A 258 10.11 -18.42 38.83
C MET A 258 9.31 -18.09 40.10
N MET A 259 8.20 -17.35 39.99
CA MET A 259 7.35 -17.05 41.14
C MET A 259 6.44 -18.24 41.47
N SER A 260 6.11 -18.42 42.75
CA SER A 260 5.21 -19.49 43.20
C SER A 260 3.74 -19.27 42.83
N ARG A 261 3.37 -18.04 42.45
CA ARG A 261 2.01 -17.67 42.01
C ARG A 261 1.83 -17.90 40.50
N PRO A 262 0.62 -18.23 40.02
CA PRO A 262 0.34 -18.22 38.60
C PRO A 262 0.41 -16.78 38.02
N PRO A 263 0.75 -16.63 36.72
CA PRO A 263 0.83 -15.33 36.07
C PRO A 263 -0.54 -14.63 36.01
N VAL A 264 -0.56 -13.34 36.38
CA VAL A 264 -1.77 -12.52 36.34
C VAL A 264 -2.14 -12.13 34.90
N LEU A 265 -3.36 -11.64 34.69
CA LEU A 265 -3.84 -11.29 33.34
C LEU A 265 -2.95 -10.23 32.68
N LEU A 266 -2.62 -9.16 33.41
CA LEU A 266 -1.78 -8.08 32.88
C LEU A 266 -0.39 -8.56 32.46
N GLU A 267 0.21 -9.47 33.23
CA GLU A 267 1.52 -10.06 32.94
C GLU A 267 1.50 -10.84 31.62
N LYS A 268 0.42 -11.61 31.38
CA LYS A 268 0.20 -12.37 30.14
C LYS A 268 -0.03 -11.44 28.94
N VAL A 269 -0.78 -10.36 29.12
CA VAL A 269 -1.06 -9.40 28.03
C VAL A 269 0.21 -8.63 27.64
N ILE A 270 1.03 -8.20 28.61
CA ILE A 270 2.34 -7.59 28.34
C ILE A 270 3.26 -8.57 27.59
N PHE A 271 3.25 -9.85 27.98
CA PHE A 271 4.02 -10.88 27.27
C PHE A 271 3.54 -11.04 25.82
N ALA A 272 2.22 -11.08 25.58
CA ALA A 272 1.65 -11.16 24.24
C ALA A 272 1.95 -9.90 23.38
N LEU A 273 1.96 -8.71 23.99
CA LEU A 273 2.40 -7.48 23.34
C LEU A 273 3.89 -7.55 22.96
N GLY A 274 4.74 -8.09 23.84
CA GLY A 274 6.15 -8.34 23.57
C GLY A 274 6.38 -9.33 22.41
N ILE A 275 5.58 -10.39 22.32
CA ILE A 275 5.60 -11.32 21.18
C ILE A 275 5.23 -10.60 19.89
N SER A 276 4.16 -9.81 19.90
CA SER A 276 3.69 -9.07 18.72
C SER A 276 4.72 -8.03 18.25
N MET A 277 5.35 -7.32 19.18
CA MET A 277 6.44 -6.37 18.89
C MET A 277 7.69 -7.09 18.36
N THR A 278 8.02 -8.26 18.89
CA THR A 278 9.12 -9.08 18.36
C THR A 278 8.79 -9.50 16.93
N PHE A 279 7.57 -9.96 16.66
CA PHE A 279 7.13 -10.44 15.34
C PHE A 279 7.24 -9.36 14.24
N ILE A 280 6.91 -8.10 14.53
CA ILE A 280 7.12 -6.96 13.61
C ILE A 280 8.61 -6.72 13.32
N ASN A 281 9.43 -6.81 14.37
CA ASN A 281 10.85 -6.46 14.30
C ASN A 281 11.71 -7.58 13.73
N ILE A 282 11.22 -8.82 13.57
CA ILE A 282 11.96 -9.85 12.85
C ILE A 282 12.18 -9.36 11.41
N PRO A 283 13.44 -9.23 10.96
CA PRO A 283 13.75 -8.61 9.69
C PRO A 283 13.65 -9.63 8.55
N VAL A 284 12.45 -10.20 8.37
CA VAL A 284 12.13 -11.18 7.30
C VAL A 284 12.32 -10.56 5.92
N GLU A 285 12.23 -9.25 5.82
CA GLU A 285 12.41 -8.48 4.60
C GLU A 285 13.83 -8.59 4.01
N TRP A 286 14.85 -9.00 4.79
CA TRP A 286 16.17 -9.31 4.22
C TRP A 286 16.11 -10.38 3.12
N PHE A 287 15.18 -11.33 3.24
CA PHE A 287 15.02 -12.38 2.23
C PHE A 287 14.47 -11.83 0.91
N SER A 288 13.74 -10.70 0.91
CA SER A 288 13.21 -10.11 -0.33
C SER A 288 14.28 -9.50 -1.23
N ILE A 289 15.53 -9.36 -0.75
CA ILE A 289 16.65 -8.90 -1.57
C ILE A 289 17.16 -10.02 -2.47
N GLY A 290 17.13 -11.27 -1.99
CA GLY A 290 17.63 -12.44 -2.72
C GLY A 290 16.54 -13.24 -3.42
N PHE A 291 15.30 -13.17 -2.94
CA PHE A 291 14.16 -13.91 -3.47
C PHE A 291 13.01 -12.98 -3.83
N ASP A 292 12.36 -13.26 -4.95
CA ASP A 292 11.17 -12.55 -5.39
C ASP A 292 9.93 -13.03 -4.61
N TRP A 293 9.62 -12.38 -3.49
CA TRP A 293 8.44 -12.68 -2.67
C TRP A 293 7.43 -11.54 -2.72
N THR A 294 6.46 -11.65 -3.62
CA THR A 294 5.38 -10.67 -3.82
C THR A 294 4.46 -10.48 -2.61
N TRP A 295 4.40 -11.45 -1.68
CA TRP A 295 3.54 -11.43 -0.48
C TRP A 295 4.14 -10.67 0.71
N MET A 296 5.33 -10.09 0.56
CA MET A 296 6.03 -9.39 1.65
C MET A 296 5.22 -8.21 2.21
N LEU A 297 4.50 -7.48 1.36
CA LEU A 297 3.68 -6.35 1.77
C LEU A 297 2.52 -6.80 2.67
N LEU A 298 1.74 -7.78 2.20
CA LEU A 298 0.64 -8.36 2.95
C LEU A 298 1.10 -8.92 4.31
N PHE A 299 2.25 -9.59 4.34
CA PHE A 299 2.83 -10.07 5.59
C PHE A 299 3.30 -8.95 6.52
N GLY A 300 3.76 -7.82 5.97
CA GLY A 300 4.03 -6.60 6.72
C GLY A 300 2.77 -6.04 7.38
N ASP A 301 1.68 -5.92 6.62
CA ASP A 301 0.41 -5.37 7.11
C ASP A 301 -0.20 -6.26 8.21
N ILE A 302 -0.23 -7.58 7.99
CA ILE A 302 -0.74 -8.53 8.99
C ILE A 302 0.03 -8.42 10.31
N ARG A 303 1.37 -8.32 10.23
CA ARG A 303 2.22 -8.13 11.41
C ARG A 303 1.87 -6.86 12.17
N GLN A 304 1.70 -5.74 11.45
CA GLN A 304 1.31 -4.46 12.04
C GLN A 304 -0.10 -4.48 12.62
N GLY A 305 -1.07 -5.06 11.91
CA GLY A 305 -2.46 -5.21 12.35
C GLY A 305 -2.57 -6.01 13.66
N ILE A 306 -1.83 -7.13 13.78
CA ILE A 306 -1.78 -7.92 15.02
C ILE A 306 -1.25 -7.09 16.18
N PHE A 307 -0.16 -6.34 15.98
CA PHE A 307 0.40 -5.49 17.03
C PHE A 307 -0.57 -4.39 17.47
N TYR A 308 -1.23 -3.70 16.54
CA TYR A 308 -2.21 -2.66 16.88
C TYR A 308 -3.39 -3.24 17.65
N ALA A 309 -3.93 -4.38 17.24
CA ALA A 309 -4.98 -5.07 17.97
C ALA A 309 -4.55 -5.44 19.41
N MET A 310 -3.32 -5.94 19.57
CA MET A 310 -2.76 -6.31 20.87
C MET A 310 -2.44 -5.09 21.75
N LEU A 311 -1.96 -4.00 21.17
CA LEU A 311 -1.66 -2.74 21.88
C LEU A 311 -2.94 -2.11 22.44
N LEU A 312 -3.99 -2.05 21.62
CA LEU A 312 -5.29 -1.49 22.02
C LEU A 312 -5.95 -2.38 23.09
N SER A 313 -5.87 -3.70 22.93
CA SER A 313 -6.31 -4.65 23.95
C SER A 313 -5.54 -4.47 25.26
N PHE A 314 -4.22 -4.26 25.19
CA PHE A 314 -3.39 -3.98 26.36
C PHE A 314 -3.82 -2.70 27.09
N TRP A 315 -4.05 -1.60 26.38
CA TRP A 315 -4.47 -0.34 27.01
C TRP A 315 -5.79 -0.47 27.75
N ILE A 316 -6.79 -1.12 27.14
CA ILE A 316 -8.09 -1.26 27.79
C ILE A 316 -8.02 -2.18 29.00
N ILE A 317 -7.34 -3.32 28.90
CA ILE A 317 -7.17 -4.23 30.04
C ILE A 317 -6.37 -3.55 31.15
N PHE A 318 -5.33 -2.78 30.81
CA PHE A 318 -4.55 -2.02 31.78
C PHE A 318 -5.41 -0.99 32.52
N CYS A 319 -6.16 -0.16 31.80
CA CYS A 319 -7.08 0.81 32.40
C CYS A 319 -8.16 0.12 33.24
N GLY A 320 -8.71 -0.99 32.74
CA GLY A 320 -9.73 -1.77 33.44
C GLY A 320 -9.25 -2.36 34.76
N GLU A 321 -8.08 -3.02 34.77
CA GLU A 321 -7.49 -3.61 35.98
C GLU A 321 -7.10 -2.55 37.02
N HIS A 322 -6.71 -1.33 36.60
CA HIS A 322 -6.29 -0.26 37.50
C HIS A 322 -7.40 0.70 37.94
N MET A 323 -8.50 0.85 37.18
CA MET A 323 -9.57 1.81 37.47
C MET A 323 -10.92 1.17 37.83
N MET A 324 -11.21 -0.06 37.39
CA MET A 324 -12.51 -0.69 37.65
C MET A 324 -12.47 -1.58 38.89
N ASP A 325 -13.29 -1.24 39.89
CA ASP A 325 -13.68 -2.12 41.00
C ASP A 325 -14.70 -3.18 40.54
N GLN A 326 -14.40 -3.92 39.47
CA GLN A 326 -15.20 -5.08 39.07
C GLN A 326 -14.85 -6.30 39.92
N HIS A 327 -15.88 -7.05 40.33
CA HIS A 327 -15.78 -8.25 41.19
C HIS A 327 -15.10 -9.46 40.49
N GLU A 328 -14.89 -9.44 39.18
CA GLU A 328 -14.22 -10.50 38.40
C GLU A 328 -12.87 -10.05 37.83
N ARG A 329 -11.89 -9.81 38.72
CA ARG A 329 -10.49 -9.52 38.31
C ARG A 329 -9.82 -10.78 37.73
N ASN A 330 -8.85 -10.60 36.83
CA ASN A 330 -8.00 -11.65 36.24
C ASN A 330 -8.62 -12.60 35.20
N HIS A 331 -9.86 -12.39 34.75
CA HIS A 331 -10.47 -13.21 33.68
C HIS A 331 -10.71 -12.39 32.41
N ILE A 332 -10.22 -12.89 31.26
CA ILE A 332 -10.45 -12.28 29.93
C ILE A 332 -11.95 -12.17 29.61
N ALA A 333 -12.77 -13.09 30.14
CA ALA A 333 -14.21 -13.10 29.95
C ALA A 333 -14.89 -11.81 30.45
N GLY A 334 -14.37 -11.18 31.52
CA GLY A 334 -14.88 -9.91 32.03
C GLY A 334 -14.68 -8.74 31.07
N TYR A 335 -13.66 -8.81 30.22
CA TYR A 335 -13.30 -7.79 29.23
C TYR A 335 -13.90 -8.03 27.84
N TRP A 336 -14.74 -9.07 27.67
CA TRP A 336 -15.31 -9.43 26.36
C TRP A 336 -16.05 -8.28 25.68
N LYS A 337 -16.77 -7.45 26.45
CA LYS A 337 -17.49 -6.28 25.91
C LYS A 337 -16.57 -5.21 25.32
N GLN A 338 -15.32 -5.15 25.77
CA GLN A 338 -14.35 -4.13 25.38
C GLN A 338 -13.34 -4.65 24.34
N VAL A 339 -12.89 -5.91 24.49
CA VAL A 339 -11.94 -6.55 23.56
C VAL A 339 -12.66 -7.14 22.34
N GLY A 340 -13.92 -7.55 22.47
CA GLY A 340 -14.73 -8.09 21.37
C GLY A 340 -14.80 -7.17 20.15
N PRO A 341 -15.12 -5.87 20.31
CA PRO A 341 -15.13 -4.93 19.20
C PRO A 341 -13.76 -4.75 18.53
N ILE A 342 -12.64 -4.79 19.28
CA ILE A 342 -11.30 -4.75 18.69
C ILE A 342 -11.05 -5.98 17.84
N ALA A 343 -11.40 -7.17 18.34
CA ALA A 343 -11.25 -8.42 17.61
C ALA A 343 -12.06 -8.40 16.30
N VAL A 344 -13.34 -8.00 16.36
CA VAL A 344 -14.20 -7.88 15.17
C VAL A 344 -13.64 -6.84 14.19
N GLY A 345 -13.27 -5.65 14.66
CA GLY A 345 -12.70 -4.60 13.81
C GLY A 345 -11.41 -5.05 13.12
N SER A 346 -10.49 -5.68 13.86
CA SER A 346 -9.24 -6.21 13.31
C SER A 346 -9.48 -7.31 12.28
N PHE A 347 -10.49 -8.17 12.50
CA PHE A 347 -10.89 -9.21 11.56
C PHE A 347 -11.49 -8.63 10.27
N CYS A 348 -12.30 -7.57 10.37
CA CYS A 348 -12.82 -6.85 9.21
C CYS A 348 -11.70 -6.23 8.37
N LEU A 349 -10.70 -5.60 9.01
CA LEU A 349 -9.52 -5.05 8.31
C LEU A 349 -8.68 -6.17 7.67
N PHE A 350 -8.50 -7.29 8.36
CA PHE A 350 -7.81 -8.45 7.80
C PHE A 350 -8.49 -8.98 6.53
N ILE A 351 -9.83 -9.11 6.53
CA ILE A 351 -10.59 -9.51 5.34
C ILE A 351 -10.39 -8.49 4.22
N PHE A 352 -10.46 -7.19 4.54
CA PHE A 352 -10.24 -6.13 3.57
C PHE A 352 -8.85 -6.22 2.91
N ASP A 353 -7.79 -6.38 3.70
CA ASP A 353 -6.42 -6.51 3.17
C ASP A 353 -6.24 -7.79 2.34
N MET A 354 -6.86 -8.90 2.75
CA MET A 354 -6.87 -10.14 1.97
C MET A 354 -7.65 -10.02 0.65
N CYS A 355 -8.70 -9.20 0.61
CA CYS A 355 -9.45 -8.96 -0.62
C CYS A 355 -8.74 -7.99 -1.58
N GLU A 356 -8.06 -6.96 -1.06
CA GLU A 356 -7.33 -6.00 -1.90
C GLU A 356 -5.93 -6.53 -2.25
N ARG A 357 -5.03 -6.57 -1.27
CA ARG A 357 -3.62 -6.97 -1.45
C ARG A 357 -3.45 -8.46 -1.67
N GLY A 358 -4.35 -9.27 -1.10
CA GLY A 358 -4.35 -10.72 -1.33
C GLY A 358 -4.64 -11.11 -2.78
N VAL A 359 -5.52 -10.37 -3.48
CA VAL A 359 -5.82 -10.61 -4.90
C VAL A 359 -4.77 -9.96 -5.81
N GLN A 360 -4.15 -8.85 -5.39
CA GLN A 360 -3.06 -8.21 -6.13
C GLN A 360 -1.83 -9.13 -6.32
N LEU A 361 -1.67 -10.15 -5.48
CA LEU A 361 -0.64 -11.18 -5.63
C LEU A 361 -0.72 -11.97 -6.93
N THR A 362 -1.94 -12.24 -7.40
CA THR A 362 -2.16 -12.98 -8.65
C THR A 362 -2.40 -12.03 -9.82
N ASN A 363 -3.06 -10.90 -9.58
CA ASN A 363 -3.29 -9.87 -10.59
C ASN A 363 -2.82 -8.50 -10.08
N PRO A 364 -1.64 -8.00 -10.50
CA PRO A 364 -1.07 -6.75 -9.99
C PRO A 364 -1.91 -5.51 -10.37
N PHE A 365 -2.83 -5.63 -11.33
CA PHE A 365 -3.73 -4.56 -11.75
C PHE A 365 -5.09 -4.61 -11.05
N TYR A 366 -5.30 -5.53 -10.13
CA TYR A 366 -6.55 -5.63 -9.38
C TYR A 366 -6.72 -4.44 -8.43
N SER A 367 -7.96 -3.96 -8.33
CA SER A 367 -8.38 -3.05 -7.27
C SER A 367 -9.87 -3.22 -6.99
N ILE A 368 -10.22 -3.41 -5.72
CA ILE A 368 -11.58 -3.63 -5.22
C ILE A 368 -12.50 -2.47 -5.56
N TRP A 369 -11.94 -1.26 -5.65
CA TRP A 369 -12.63 0.00 -5.97
C TRP A 369 -13.12 0.09 -7.42
N THR A 370 -12.76 -0.86 -8.27
CA THR A 370 -13.16 -0.88 -9.68
C THR A 370 -14.59 -1.40 -9.86
N THR A 371 -14.98 -2.40 -9.06
CA THR A 371 -16.30 -3.03 -9.14
C THR A 371 -17.26 -2.37 -8.14
N ASP A 372 -18.53 -2.22 -8.53
CA ASP A 372 -19.53 -1.61 -7.64
C ASP A 372 -19.76 -2.47 -6.40
N VAL A 373 -19.91 -3.78 -6.58
CA VAL A 373 -20.06 -4.75 -5.47
C VAL A 373 -18.81 -4.76 -4.58
N GLY A 374 -17.60 -4.75 -5.17
CA GLY A 374 -16.37 -4.69 -4.40
C GLY A 374 -16.26 -3.40 -3.58
N THR A 375 -16.60 -2.26 -4.16
CA THR A 375 -16.60 -0.97 -3.47
C THR A 375 -17.59 -0.95 -2.31
N GLU A 376 -18.82 -1.45 -2.51
CA GLU A 376 -19.81 -1.55 -1.44
C GLU A 376 -19.34 -2.47 -0.31
N LEU A 377 -18.74 -3.62 -0.63
CA LEU A 377 -18.16 -4.54 0.35
C LEU A 377 -17.01 -3.89 1.13
N ALA A 378 -16.08 -3.23 0.43
CA ALA A 378 -14.95 -2.51 1.04
C ALA A 378 -15.43 -1.43 2.00
N VAL A 379 -16.37 -0.59 1.56
CA VAL A 379 -16.95 0.47 2.39
C VAL A 379 -17.70 -0.11 3.59
N SER A 380 -18.42 -1.23 3.42
CA SER A 380 -19.10 -1.94 4.51
C SER A 380 -18.13 -2.49 5.56
N LEU A 381 -17.01 -3.10 5.13
CA LEU A 381 -15.96 -3.58 6.05
C LEU A 381 -15.32 -2.43 6.83
N LEU A 382 -15.01 -1.32 6.15
CA LEU A 382 -14.45 -0.13 6.79
C LEU A 382 -15.44 0.54 7.75
N ASN A 383 -16.72 0.59 7.41
CA ASN A 383 -17.77 1.10 8.29
C ASN A 383 -17.98 0.19 9.50
N SER A 384 -17.92 -1.13 9.31
CA SER A 384 -17.96 -2.11 10.40
C SER A 384 -16.79 -1.94 11.36
N PHE A 385 -15.58 -1.66 10.85
CA PHE A 385 -14.42 -1.32 11.68
C PHE A 385 -14.66 -0.04 12.49
N LYS A 386 -15.10 1.05 11.84
CA LYS A 386 -15.42 2.31 12.52
C LYS A 386 -16.49 2.13 13.60
N ALA A 387 -17.56 1.40 13.30
CA ALA A 387 -18.61 1.09 14.26
C ALA A 387 -18.07 0.28 15.44
N SER A 388 -17.24 -0.73 15.19
CA SER A 388 -16.64 -1.54 16.27
C SER A 388 -15.73 -0.71 17.17
N PHE A 389 -14.99 0.27 16.62
CA PHE A 389 -14.08 1.09 17.42
C PHE A 389 -14.77 2.25 18.15
N PHE A 390 -15.74 2.92 17.53
CA PHE A 390 -16.37 4.13 18.09
C PHE A 390 -17.70 3.87 18.81
N SER A 391 -18.46 2.84 18.43
CA SER A 391 -19.77 2.58 19.05
C SER A 391 -19.74 2.13 20.51
N PRO A 392 -18.71 1.41 21.03
CA PRO A 392 -18.65 1.08 22.45
C PRO A 392 -18.24 2.26 23.35
N TYR A 393 -17.72 3.34 22.75
CA TYR A 393 -17.12 4.49 23.46
C TYR A 393 -17.78 5.83 23.15
N LEU A 394 -18.89 5.84 22.39
CA LEU A 394 -19.80 6.98 22.30
C LEU A 394 -20.68 6.99 23.55
N PRO A 395 -20.47 7.93 24.48
CA PRO A 395 -21.22 7.93 25.73
C PRO A 395 -22.68 8.31 25.45
N GLY A 396 -23.61 7.68 26.16
CA GLY A 396 -24.88 8.33 26.48
C GLY A 396 -24.62 9.67 27.17
N PRO A 397 -25.61 10.57 27.27
CA PRO A 397 -25.40 12.01 27.51
C PRO A 397 -24.75 12.44 28.85
N HIS A 398 -24.13 11.54 29.61
CA HIS A 398 -23.55 11.86 30.92
C HIS A 398 -22.06 11.51 31.15
N ASP A 399 -21.35 10.82 30.25
CA ASP A 399 -19.94 10.46 30.49
C ASP A 399 -18.98 11.13 29.49
N HIS A 400 -18.73 12.42 29.71
CA HIS A 400 -17.59 13.13 29.14
C HIS A 400 -16.34 12.84 29.96
N PHE A 401 -15.56 11.80 29.67
CA PHE A 401 -14.11 11.79 29.97
C PHE A 401 -13.43 10.59 29.30
N LEU A 402 -12.22 10.82 28.78
CA LEU A 402 -11.32 9.90 28.06
C LEU A 402 -11.54 9.73 26.56
N TRP A 403 -11.15 10.74 25.79
CA TRP A 403 -10.46 10.55 24.50
C TRP A 403 -9.41 11.64 24.31
N LEU A 404 -8.20 11.40 24.83
CA LEU A 404 -6.95 12.09 24.49
C LEU A 404 -5.79 11.26 25.06
N CYS A 405 -5.38 10.24 24.31
CA CYS A 405 -4.04 9.65 24.31
C CYS A 405 -3.76 9.11 22.92
#